data_AF-A0A9D1DFY0-F1
#
_entry.id   AF-A0A9D1DFY0-F1
#
_cell.length_a   1.000
_cell.length_b   1.000
_cell.length_c   1.000
_cell.angle_alpha   90.00
_cell.angle_beta   90.00
_cell.angle_gamma   90.00
#
_symmetry.space_group_name_H-M   'P 1'
#
loop_
_entity.id
_entity.type
_entity.pdbx_description
1 polymer ?
#
loop_
_entity_poly.entity_id
_entity_poly.type
_entity_poly.pdbx_seq_one_letter_code
_entity_poly.pdbx_strand_id
1 'polypeptide(L)'
;MNRHVSILMWLSRSSFWKLLLLLGISVGVQAVWFFLVLSGNPLASLEELAGGGSLAVPFLVCFLLASALLSATGCEMGTRSGYTLRRLSVSERTVFAWQWGYNSACFLLLWLAELLTAFGLCTLYTMKADPSLVSEQTLFLAFYRNALLHALLPLEDVFFWIRNLLFALVLGAACAVLSYRQRRGRLGWEIAAVCMTVLFAFPSELGQWEWNIIALALLAFLLLEICVFVWGKEGSEDEKREV
;
A
#
# COMPACT_ATOMS: atom_id res chain seq x y z
N MET A 1 22.27 -17.94 14.54
CA MET A 1 21.48 -17.20 13.53
C MET A 1 20.34 -16.49 14.25
N ASN A 2 20.27 -15.15 14.17
CA ASN A 2 19.29 -14.39 14.95
C ASN A 2 17.87 -14.74 14.50
N ARG A 3 17.00 -15.12 15.46
CA ARG A 3 15.62 -15.57 15.20
C ARG A 3 14.83 -14.54 14.38
N HIS A 4 15.08 -13.25 14.60
CA HIS A 4 14.48 -12.13 13.87
C HIS A 4 14.83 -12.09 12.38
N VAL A 5 16.09 -12.37 12.01
CA VAL A 5 16.54 -12.38 10.61
C VAL A 5 15.92 -13.56 9.85
N SER A 6 15.70 -14.68 10.54
CA SER A 6 15.08 -15.87 9.94
C SER A 6 13.61 -15.62 9.56
N ILE A 7 12.87 -14.87 10.40
CA ILE A 7 11.48 -14.47 10.13
C ILE A 7 11.41 -13.55 8.91
N LEU A 8 12.26 -12.51 8.86
CA LEU A 8 12.33 -11.58 7.72
C LEU A 8 12.74 -12.28 6.42
N MET A 9 13.72 -13.19 6.49
CA MET A 9 14.17 -13.94 5.33
C MET A 9 13.07 -14.86 4.77
N TRP A 10 12.27 -15.46 5.64
CA TRP A 10 11.12 -16.27 5.24
C TRP A 10 10.02 -15.42 4.59
N LEU A 11 9.63 -14.30 5.20
CA LEU A 11 8.67 -13.35 4.64
C LEU A 11 9.10 -12.88 3.25
N SER A 12 10.33 -12.36 3.15
CA SER A 12 10.91 -11.86 1.90
C SER A 12 10.91 -12.92 0.80
N ARG A 13 11.36 -14.15 1.10
CA ARG A 13 11.40 -15.22 0.09
C ARG A 13 10.02 -15.57 -0.47
N SER A 14 8.96 -15.42 0.31
CA SER A 14 7.60 -15.84 -0.07
C SER A 14 6.84 -14.83 -0.92
N SER A 15 7.03 -13.52 -0.66
CA SER A 15 6.22 -12.45 -1.23
C SER A 15 7.02 -11.46 -2.08
N PHE A 16 8.33 -11.28 -1.85
CA PHE A 16 9.11 -10.21 -2.48
C PHE A 16 9.10 -10.29 -4.01
N TRP A 17 9.38 -11.46 -4.58
CA TRP A 17 9.38 -11.65 -6.05
C TRP A 17 8.00 -11.47 -6.66
N LYS A 18 6.94 -11.89 -5.95
CA LYS A 18 5.56 -11.72 -6.40
C LYS A 18 5.14 -10.26 -6.38
N LEU A 19 5.55 -9.51 -5.35
CA LEU A 19 5.35 -8.06 -5.28
C LEU A 19 6.12 -7.34 -6.39
N LEU A 20 7.38 -7.70 -6.61
CA LEU A 20 8.18 -7.10 -7.69
C LEU A 20 7.57 -7.37 -9.07
N LEU A 21 7.05 -8.59 -9.30
CA LEU A 21 6.32 -8.92 -10.53
C LEU A 21 5.04 -8.09 -10.67
N LEU A 22 4.24 -7.96 -9.60
CA LEU A 22 3.03 -7.14 -9.60
C LEU A 22 3.34 -5.66 -9.91
N LEU A 23 4.38 -5.11 -9.30
CA LEU A 23 4.86 -3.76 -9.60
C LEU A 23 5.27 -3.64 -11.06
N GLY A 24 6.09 -4.57 -11.57
CA GLY A 24 6.52 -4.55 -12.97
C GLY A 24 5.34 -4.60 -13.96
N ILE A 25 4.31 -5.41 -13.66
CA ILE A 25 3.08 -5.46 -14.47
C ILE A 25 2.33 -4.13 -14.39
N SER A 26 2.15 -3.55 -13.20
CA SER A 26 1.47 -2.26 -13.02
C SER A 26 2.16 -1.16 -13.83
N VAL A 27 3.48 -1.05 -13.72
CA VAL A 27 4.30 -0.10 -14.48
C VAL A 27 4.15 -0.32 -15.98
N GLY A 28 4.23 -1.58 -16.44
CA GLY A 28 4.07 -1.91 -17.84
C GLY A 28 2.68 -1.52 -18.38
N VAL A 29 1.62 -1.80 -17.63
CA VAL A 29 0.24 -1.45 -18.02
C VAL A 29 0.06 0.07 -18.09
N GLN A 30 0.55 0.82 -17.09
CA GLN A 30 0.48 2.28 -17.09
C GLN A 30 1.26 2.88 -18.27
N ALA A 31 2.48 2.39 -18.52
CA ALA A 31 3.30 2.86 -19.64
C ALA A 31 2.66 2.56 -20.99
N VAL A 32 2.15 1.34 -21.20
CA VAL A 32 1.45 0.97 -22.45
C VAL A 32 0.22 1.82 -22.65
N TRP A 33 -0.62 1.99 -21.61
CA TRP A 33 -1.77 2.88 -21.69
C TRP A 33 -1.33 4.29 -22.09
N PHE A 34 -0.31 4.82 -21.43
CA PHE A 34 0.18 6.19 -21.63
C PHE A 34 0.66 6.40 -23.07
N PHE A 35 1.42 5.46 -23.61
CA PHE A 35 1.89 5.51 -24.98
C PHE A 35 0.75 5.38 -26.00
N LEU A 36 -0.21 4.50 -25.77
CA LEU A 36 -1.35 4.34 -26.67
C LEU A 36 -2.17 5.63 -26.76
N VAL A 37 -2.47 6.27 -25.63
CA VAL A 37 -3.26 7.50 -25.64
C VAL A 37 -2.49 8.67 -26.22
N LEU A 38 -1.20 8.81 -25.90
CA LEU A 38 -0.37 9.86 -26.51
C LEU A 38 -0.22 9.66 -28.03
N SER A 39 -0.12 8.41 -28.50
CA SER A 39 -0.05 8.11 -29.94
C SER A 39 -1.36 8.36 -30.68
N GLY A 40 -2.51 8.15 -30.02
CA GLY A 40 -3.83 8.40 -30.59
C GLY A 40 -4.21 9.88 -30.59
N ASN A 41 -3.75 10.64 -29.59
CA ASN A 41 -4.04 12.06 -29.42
C ASN A 41 -2.76 12.84 -29.03
N PRO A 42 -1.94 13.27 -30.00
CA PRO A 42 -0.67 13.96 -29.71
C PRO A 42 -0.83 15.35 -29.10
N LEU A 43 -2.04 15.92 -29.15
CA LEU A 43 -2.41 17.21 -28.53
C LEU A 43 -3.05 17.04 -27.15
N ALA A 44 -3.15 15.81 -26.62
CA ALA A 44 -3.73 15.57 -25.30
C ALA A 44 -2.88 16.21 -24.21
N SER A 45 -3.53 16.97 -23.33
CA SER A 45 -2.84 17.59 -22.20
C SER A 45 -2.47 16.55 -21.13
N LEU A 46 -1.44 16.84 -20.35
CA LEU A 46 -1.02 15.98 -19.23
C LEU A 46 -2.15 15.79 -18.21
N GLU A 47 -3.00 16.79 -18.03
CA GLU A 47 -4.17 16.73 -17.16
C GLU A 47 -5.25 15.79 -17.69
N GLU A 48 -5.48 15.71 -19.00
CA GLU A 48 -6.41 14.74 -19.58
C GLU A 48 -5.87 13.31 -19.49
N LEU A 49 -4.57 13.14 -19.72
CA LEU A 49 -3.87 11.85 -19.58
C LEU A 49 -3.91 11.33 -18.13
N ALA A 50 -3.79 12.23 -17.15
CA ALA A 50 -3.76 11.86 -15.74
C ALA A 50 -5.13 11.92 -15.03
N GLY A 51 -6.04 12.78 -15.49
CA GLY A 51 -7.27 13.18 -14.79
C GLY A 51 -8.45 12.22 -14.96
N GLY A 52 -8.43 11.34 -15.97
CA GLY A 52 -9.53 10.39 -16.22
C GLY A 52 -9.61 9.19 -15.26
N GLY A 53 -8.84 9.17 -14.17
CA GLY A 53 -8.73 8.02 -13.26
C GLY A 53 -8.05 6.78 -13.88
N SER A 54 -7.74 6.82 -15.18
CA SER A 54 -7.20 5.67 -15.90
C SER A 54 -5.79 5.28 -15.48
N LEU A 55 -4.97 6.24 -15.01
CA LEU A 55 -3.69 5.95 -14.37
C LEU A 55 -3.85 5.38 -12.95
N ALA A 56 -4.93 5.76 -12.25
CA ALA A 56 -5.20 5.26 -10.90
C ALA A 56 -5.66 3.80 -10.91
N VAL A 57 -6.44 3.35 -11.91
CA VAL A 57 -6.95 1.97 -11.97
C VAL A 57 -5.86 0.89 -11.82
N PRO A 58 -4.79 0.85 -12.64
CA PRO A 58 -3.76 -0.19 -12.51
C PRO A 58 -3.06 -0.14 -11.14
N PHE A 59 -2.85 1.06 -10.59
CA PHE A 59 -2.33 1.23 -9.24
C PHE A 59 -3.26 0.66 -8.17
N LEU A 60 -4.56 0.99 -8.21
CA LEU A 60 -5.56 0.50 -7.25
C LEU A 60 -5.71 -1.03 -7.34
N VAL A 61 -5.66 -1.60 -8.54
CA VAL A 61 -5.66 -3.05 -8.75
C VAL A 61 -4.39 -3.67 -8.18
N CYS A 62 -3.22 -3.10 -8.47
CA CYS A 62 -1.94 -3.57 -7.91
C CYS A 62 -1.94 -3.50 -6.37
N PHE A 63 -2.49 -2.43 -5.80
CA PHE A 63 -2.66 -2.24 -4.37
C PHE A 63 -3.54 -3.33 -3.74
N LEU A 64 -4.70 -3.62 -4.31
CA LEU A 64 -5.58 -4.68 -3.82
C LEU A 64 -4.94 -6.06 -3.92
N LEU A 65 -4.25 -6.35 -5.02
CA LEU A 65 -3.53 -7.60 -5.20
C LEU A 65 -2.35 -7.72 -4.22
N ALA A 66 -1.63 -6.63 -3.96
CA ALA A 66 -0.57 -6.60 -2.96
C ALA A 66 -1.11 -6.83 -1.54
N SER A 67 -2.23 -6.21 -1.18
CA SER A 67 -2.93 -6.44 0.10
C SER A 67 -3.39 -7.89 0.24
N ALA A 68 -3.99 -8.47 -0.80
CA ALA A 68 -4.38 -9.88 -0.83
C ALA A 68 -3.16 -10.82 -0.71
N LEU A 69 -2.07 -10.51 -1.40
CA LEU A 69 -0.84 -11.31 -1.36
C LEU A 69 -0.17 -11.26 0.02
N LEU A 70 0.03 -10.07 0.58
CA LEU A 70 0.66 -9.87 1.89
C LEU A 70 -0.16 -10.50 3.01
N SER A 71 -1.48 -10.36 2.95
CA SER A 71 -2.37 -11.01 3.90
C SER A 71 -2.33 -12.54 3.77
N ALA A 72 -2.35 -13.07 2.54
CA ALA A 72 -2.23 -14.51 2.29
C ALA A 72 -0.89 -15.10 2.76
N THR A 73 0.22 -14.33 2.73
CA THR A 73 1.54 -14.83 3.14
C THR A 73 1.66 -15.12 4.63
N GLY A 74 0.87 -14.47 5.48
CA GLY A 74 0.79 -14.81 6.90
C GLY A 74 -0.35 -15.76 7.25
N CYS A 75 -1.38 -15.86 6.41
CA CYS A 75 -2.49 -16.78 6.60
C CYS A 75 -2.05 -18.23 6.37
N GLU A 76 -2.41 -19.12 7.27
CA GLU A 76 -2.16 -20.56 7.14
C GLU A 76 -3.15 -21.22 6.18
N MET A 77 -3.29 -20.67 4.97
CA MET A 77 -4.25 -21.14 3.97
C MET A 77 -3.76 -22.45 3.31
N GLY A 78 -3.54 -23.49 4.12
CA GLY A 78 -3.25 -24.86 3.69
C GLY A 78 -1.78 -25.32 3.74
N THR A 79 -0.82 -24.51 4.25
CA THR A 79 0.59 -24.93 4.33
C THR A 79 1.18 -24.85 5.74
N ARG A 80 2.19 -25.69 5.99
CA ARG A 80 2.88 -26.03 7.25
C ARG A 80 3.60 -24.86 7.96
N SER A 81 3.14 -23.63 7.79
CA SER A 81 3.73 -22.41 8.36
C SER A 81 3.69 -22.41 9.90
N GLY A 82 2.59 -22.89 10.49
CA GLY A 82 2.45 -23.05 11.95
C GLY A 82 3.48 -24.01 12.56
N TYR A 83 3.84 -25.10 11.86
CA TYR A 83 4.89 -26.03 12.32
C TYR A 83 6.29 -25.40 12.32
N THR A 84 6.53 -24.42 11.45
CA THR A 84 7.83 -23.75 11.34
C THR A 84 7.98 -22.68 12.43
N LEU A 85 6.90 -21.95 12.72
CA LEU A 85 6.83 -20.98 13.81
C LEU A 85 6.88 -21.65 15.19
N ARG A 86 6.18 -22.77 15.38
CA ARG A 86 6.18 -23.54 16.65
C ARG A 86 7.56 -24.10 16.99
N ARG A 87 8.43 -24.32 15.99
CA ARG A 87 9.83 -24.74 16.19
C ARG A 87 10.78 -23.59 16.58
N LEU A 88 10.41 -22.34 16.31
CA LEU A 88 11.31 -21.20 16.54
C LEU A 88 11.26 -20.67 17.99
N SER A 89 10.31 -21.14 18.81
CA SER A 89 10.06 -20.66 20.20
C SER A 89 10.08 -19.12 20.31
N VAL A 90 9.43 -18.46 19.37
CA VAL A 90 9.24 -16.99 19.36
C VAL A 90 7.78 -16.71 19.69
N SER A 91 7.52 -15.71 20.54
CA SER A 91 6.17 -15.26 20.88
C SER A 91 5.41 -14.81 19.62
N GLU A 92 4.12 -15.11 19.59
CA GLU A 92 3.26 -14.73 18.47
C GLU A 92 3.23 -13.21 18.26
N ARG A 93 3.30 -12.45 19.36
CA ARG A 93 3.36 -10.98 19.35
C ARG A 93 4.60 -10.45 18.62
N THR A 94 5.74 -11.10 18.80
CA THR A 94 6.96 -10.72 18.09
C THR A 94 6.86 -11.04 16.59
N VAL A 95 6.23 -12.17 16.23
CA VAL A 95 5.98 -12.52 14.82
C VAL A 95 5.05 -11.49 14.17
N PHE A 96 3.96 -11.12 14.86
CA PHE A 96 3.05 -10.07 14.44
C PHE A 96 3.77 -8.73 14.22
N ALA A 97 4.60 -8.28 15.17
CA ALA A 97 5.31 -7.01 15.05
C ALA A 97 6.27 -6.98 13.84
N TRP A 98 6.99 -8.08 13.57
CA TRP A 98 7.85 -8.19 12.40
C TRP A 98 7.06 -8.26 11.09
N GLN A 99 5.93 -8.97 11.07
CA GLN A 99 5.05 -9.02 9.90
C GLN A 99 4.40 -7.66 9.63
N TRP A 100 3.97 -6.95 10.66
CA TRP A 100 3.46 -5.58 10.56
C TRP A 100 4.50 -4.63 9.95
N GLY A 101 5.73 -4.62 10.50
CA GLY A 101 6.81 -3.79 9.97
C GLY A 101 7.16 -4.13 8.51
N TYR A 102 7.26 -5.42 8.19
CA TYR A 102 7.53 -5.88 6.84
C TYR A 102 6.43 -5.46 5.84
N ASN A 103 5.16 -5.71 6.17
CA ASN A 103 4.04 -5.35 5.30
C ASN A 103 3.96 -3.83 5.10
N SER A 104 4.16 -3.04 6.16
CA SER A 104 4.16 -1.58 6.07
C SER A 104 5.27 -1.08 5.14
N ALA A 105 6.47 -1.65 5.25
CA ALA A 105 7.58 -1.36 4.35
C ALA A 105 7.26 -1.73 2.89
N CYS A 106 6.58 -2.86 2.65
CA CYS A 106 6.13 -3.25 1.32
C CYS A 106 5.13 -2.25 0.71
N PHE A 107 4.19 -1.71 1.49
CA PHE A 107 3.28 -0.66 1.01
C PHE A 107 4.01 0.65 0.71
N LEU A 108 4.98 1.04 1.53
CA LEU A 108 5.83 2.20 1.25
C LEU A 108 6.64 2.02 -0.05
N LEU A 109 7.18 0.82 -0.29
CA LEU A 109 7.88 0.50 -1.54
C LEU A 109 6.93 0.53 -2.74
N LEU A 110 5.69 0.06 -2.58
CA LEU A 110 4.66 0.13 -3.62
C LEU A 110 4.36 1.58 -4.00
N TRP A 111 4.19 2.47 -3.01
CA TRP A 111 4.00 3.89 -3.28
C TRP A 111 5.22 4.55 -3.89
N LEU A 112 6.42 4.21 -3.46
CA LEU A 112 7.64 4.72 -4.06
C LEU A 112 7.75 4.29 -5.53
N ALA A 113 7.45 3.03 -5.83
CA ALA A 113 7.44 2.51 -7.20
C ALA A 113 6.39 3.23 -8.07
N GLU A 114 5.20 3.45 -7.54
CA GLU A 114 4.15 4.21 -8.23
C GLU A 114 4.58 5.68 -8.46
N LEU A 115 5.15 6.33 -7.46
CA LEU A 115 5.66 7.69 -7.56
C LEU A 115 6.73 7.81 -8.65
N LEU A 116 7.70 6.89 -8.68
CA LEU A 116 8.74 6.87 -9.70
C LEU A 116 8.17 6.62 -11.09
N THR A 117 7.14 5.78 -11.20
CA THR A 117 6.46 5.49 -12.46
C THR A 117 5.72 6.72 -12.97
N ALA A 118 4.90 7.33 -12.11
CA ALA A 118 4.17 8.56 -12.42
C ALA A 118 5.13 9.70 -12.82
N PHE A 119 6.21 9.89 -12.08
CA PHE A 119 7.25 10.86 -12.40
C PHE A 119 7.95 10.54 -13.74
N GLY A 120 8.26 9.26 -13.99
CA GLY A 120 8.82 8.79 -15.25
C GLY A 120 7.90 9.04 -16.44
N LEU A 121 6.59 8.77 -16.31
CA LEU A 121 5.61 9.05 -17.36
C LEU A 121 5.45 10.54 -17.62
N CYS A 122 5.43 11.37 -16.56
CA CYS A 122 5.36 12.82 -16.69
C CYS A 122 6.61 13.41 -17.36
N THR A 123 7.80 12.89 -17.05
CA THR A 123 9.05 13.32 -17.73
C THR A 123 9.12 12.84 -19.17
N LEU A 124 8.64 11.62 -19.46
CA LEU A 124 8.53 11.13 -20.84
C LEU A 124 7.54 11.96 -21.67
N TYR A 125 6.46 12.45 -21.04
CA TYR A 125 5.52 13.37 -21.68
C TYR A 125 6.20 14.67 -22.09
N THR A 126 6.92 15.33 -21.18
CA THR A 126 7.58 16.62 -21.49
C THR A 126 8.64 16.50 -22.57
N MET A 127 9.23 15.31 -22.76
CA MET A 127 10.17 15.04 -23.86
C MET A 127 9.49 14.79 -25.21
N LYS A 128 8.24 14.35 -25.25
CA LYS A 128 7.54 13.93 -26.49
C LYS A 128 6.41 14.85 -26.93
N ALA A 129 5.82 15.59 -26.00
CA ALA A 129 4.69 16.46 -26.27
C ALA A 129 5.11 17.69 -27.09
N ASP A 130 4.13 18.31 -27.75
CA ASP A 130 4.33 19.54 -28.51
C ASP A 130 4.91 20.65 -27.60
N PRO A 131 5.96 21.37 -28.02
CA PRO A 131 6.55 22.46 -27.25
C PRO A 131 5.54 23.55 -26.82
N SER A 132 4.42 23.69 -27.53
CA SER A 132 3.35 24.63 -27.17
C SER A 132 2.57 24.22 -25.91
N LEU A 133 2.59 22.93 -25.53
CA LEU A 133 1.88 22.38 -24.37
C LEU A 133 2.79 22.20 -23.14
N VAL A 134 4.10 22.40 -23.31
CA VAL A 134 5.10 22.11 -22.29
C VAL A 134 5.79 23.40 -21.85
N SER A 135 5.80 23.62 -20.55
CA SER A 135 6.55 24.66 -19.86
C SER A 135 7.44 24.00 -18.79
N GLU A 136 8.44 24.73 -18.29
CA GLU A 136 9.29 24.26 -17.20
C GLU A 136 8.49 23.89 -15.94
N GLN A 137 7.30 24.49 -15.76
CA GLN A 137 6.42 24.25 -14.62
C GLN A 137 5.38 23.14 -14.84
N THR A 138 5.27 22.57 -16.05
CA THR A 138 4.20 21.61 -16.38
C THR A 138 4.20 20.40 -15.46
N LEU A 139 5.38 19.89 -15.09
CA LEU A 139 5.50 18.74 -14.20
C LEU A 139 5.03 19.09 -12.79
N PHE A 140 5.49 20.22 -12.23
CA PHE A 140 5.06 20.69 -10.91
C PHE A 140 3.54 20.91 -10.87
N LEU A 141 2.98 21.54 -11.89
CA LEU A 141 1.54 21.82 -11.96
C LEU A 141 0.71 20.54 -12.06
N ALA A 142 1.20 19.50 -12.75
CA ALA A 142 0.51 18.22 -12.82
C ALA A 142 0.45 17.51 -11.46
N PHE A 143 1.55 17.52 -10.69
CA PHE A 143 1.57 17.00 -9.32
C PHE A 143 0.75 17.84 -8.34
N TYR A 144 0.47 19.10 -8.66
CA TYR A 144 -0.38 19.96 -7.84
C TYR A 144 -1.87 19.78 -8.16
N ARG A 145 -2.23 19.64 -9.43
CA ARG A 145 -3.63 19.61 -9.89
C ARG A 145 -4.27 18.24 -9.89
N ASN A 146 -3.49 17.18 -10.12
CA ASN A 146 -4.05 15.83 -10.22
C ASN A 146 -4.12 15.17 -8.83
N ALA A 147 -5.31 14.71 -8.44
CA ALA A 147 -5.56 14.13 -7.12
C ALA A 147 -4.69 12.90 -6.78
N LEU A 148 -4.36 12.06 -7.78
CA LEU A 148 -3.50 10.89 -7.58
C LEU A 148 -2.03 11.32 -7.45
N LEU A 149 -1.57 12.17 -8.36
CA LEU A 149 -0.18 12.64 -8.35
C LEU A 149 0.13 13.45 -7.10
N HIS A 150 -0.80 14.31 -6.69
CA HIS A 150 -0.71 15.10 -5.46
C HIS A 150 -0.67 14.20 -4.22
N ALA A 151 -1.48 13.14 -4.18
CA ALA A 151 -1.43 12.16 -3.11
C ALA A 151 -0.11 11.37 -3.07
N LEU A 152 0.52 11.11 -4.23
CA LEU A 152 1.81 10.41 -4.31
C LEU A 152 3.00 11.30 -3.92
N LEU A 153 2.99 12.56 -4.35
CA LEU A 153 4.00 13.55 -4.02
C LEU A 153 3.33 14.83 -3.49
N PRO A 154 2.96 14.86 -2.21
CA PRO A 154 2.39 16.04 -1.59
C PRO A 154 3.50 17.05 -1.32
N LEU A 155 3.79 17.90 -2.32
CA LEU A 155 4.94 18.79 -2.39
C LEU A 155 5.16 19.61 -1.10
N GLU A 156 4.23 20.51 -0.77
CA GLU A 156 4.30 21.36 0.44
C GLU A 156 3.43 20.82 1.59
N ASP A 157 2.64 19.79 1.31
CA ASP A 157 1.53 19.38 2.13
C ASP A 157 1.95 18.29 3.14
N VAL A 158 2.58 18.73 4.24
CA VAL A 158 3.11 17.85 5.32
C VAL A 158 2.04 16.90 5.87
N PHE A 159 0.78 17.35 5.91
CA PHE A 159 -0.35 16.54 6.35
C PHE A 159 -0.51 15.26 5.52
N PHE A 160 -0.39 15.36 4.19
CA PHE A 160 -0.53 14.22 3.29
C PHE A 160 0.64 13.24 3.40
N TRP A 161 1.85 13.72 3.72
CA TRP A 161 2.97 12.84 4.08
C TRP A 161 2.68 12.00 5.33
N ILE A 162 2.18 12.64 6.39
CA ILE A 162 1.81 11.95 7.64
C ILE A 162 0.67 10.97 7.37
N ARG A 163 -0.34 11.41 6.60
CA ARG A 163 -1.49 10.59 6.21
C ARG A 163 -1.04 9.32 5.48
N ASN A 164 -0.19 9.46 4.46
CA ASN A 164 0.31 8.32 3.70
C ASN A 164 1.11 7.38 4.61
N LEU A 165 2.02 7.90 5.44
CA LEU A 165 2.76 7.05 6.38
C LEU A 165 1.81 6.25 7.29
N LEU A 166 0.76 6.89 7.80
CA LEU A 166 -0.23 6.21 8.63
C LEU A 166 -1.02 5.16 7.84
N PHE A 167 -1.41 5.45 6.59
CA PHE A 167 -2.07 4.47 5.72
C PHE A 167 -1.21 3.19 5.58
N ALA A 168 0.10 3.31 5.38
CA ALA A 168 0.98 2.15 5.20
C ALA A 168 1.09 1.35 6.50
N LEU A 169 1.17 2.04 7.64
CA LEU A 169 1.21 1.41 8.95
C LEU A 169 -0.08 0.64 9.24
N VAL A 170 -1.25 1.24 9.03
CA VAL A 170 -2.53 0.58 9.32
C VAL A 170 -2.81 -0.56 8.34
N LEU A 171 -2.46 -0.41 7.06
CA LEU A 171 -2.54 -1.49 6.07
C LEU A 171 -1.64 -2.66 6.43
N GLY A 172 -0.40 -2.38 6.83
CA GLY A 172 0.53 -3.40 7.29
C GLY A 172 0.01 -4.16 8.51
N ALA A 173 -0.58 -3.43 9.47
CA ALA A 173 -1.18 -3.99 10.68
C ALA A 173 -2.39 -4.86 10.34
N ALA A 174 -3.27 -4.39 9.45
CA ALA A 174 -4.46 -5.12 9.03
C ALA A 174 -4.12 -6.42 8.26
N CYS A 175 -3.07 -6.40 7.44
CA CYS A 175 -2.57 -7.62 6.80
C CYS A 175 -2.00 -8.62 7.81
N ALA A 176 -1.31 -8.13 8.85
CA ALA A 176 -0.74 -8.99 9.90
C ALA A 176 -1.83 -9.53 10.84
N VAL A 177 -2.84 -8.72 11.19
CA VAL A 177 -3.90 -9.13 12.13
C VAL A 177 -4.82 -10.18 11.52
N LEU A 178 -5.03 -10.17 10.19
CA LEU A 178 -5.80 -11.21 9.51
C LEU A 178 -5.21 -12.60 9.79
N SER A 179 -3.88 -12.71 9.69
CA SER A 179 -3.15 -13.95 9.95
C SER A 179 -3.32 -14.40 11.40
N TYR A 180 -3.25 -13.45 12.33
CA TYR A 180 -3.42 -13.68 13.77
C TYR A 180 -4.86 -14.08 14.14
N ARG A 181 -5.88 -13.45 13.53
CA ARG A 181 -7.31 -13.76 13.74
C ARG A 181 -7.71 -15.11 13.14
N GLN A 182 -7.18 -15.46 11.97
CA GLN A 182 -7.49 -16.74 11.33
C GLN A 182 -7.04 -17.94 12.14
N ARG A 183 -5.87 -17.89 12.80
CA ARG A 183 -5.42 -18.96 13.73
C ARG A 183 -6.39 -19.20 14.88
N ARG A 184 -7.17 -18.17 15.23
CA ARG A 184 -8.17 -18.17 16.30
C ARG A 184 -9.60 -18.41 15.79
N GLY A 185 -9.76 -18.74 14.51
CA GLY A 185 -11.06 -18.96 13.87
C GLY A 185 -11.93 -17.70 13.73
N ARG A 186 -11.35 -16.50 13.88
CA ARG A 186 -12.07 -15.23 13.76
C ARG A 186 -11.91 -14.63 12.35
N LEU A 187 -12.95 -13.95 11.86
CA LEU A 187 -12.92 -13.20 10.60
C LEU A 187 -12.11 -11.91 10.77
N GLY A 188 -11.21 -11.62 9.82
CA GLY A 188 -10.46 -10.36 9.80
C GLY A 188 -11.09 -9.36 8.84
N TRP A 189 -12.15 -8.68 9.28
CA TRP A 189 -12.86 -7.67 8.48
C TRP A 189 -12.06 -6.35 8.38
N GLU A 190 -11.05 -6.16 9.25
CA GLU A 190 -10.26 -4.94 9.36
C GLU A 190 -9.52 -4.66 8.04
N ILE A 191 -8.99 -5.71 7.39
CA ILE A 191 -8.29 -5.55 6.11
C ILE A 191 -9.21 -5.00 5.03
N ALA A 192 -10.46 -5.45 4.97
CA ALA A 192 -11.44 -4.95 4.02
C ALA A 192 -11.78 -3.49 4.32
N ALA A 193 -12.05 -3.15 5.59
CA ALA A 193 -12.34 -1.78 6.00
C ALA A 193 -11.18 -0.82 5.70
N VAL A 194 -9.94 -1.22 6.00
CA VAL A 194 -8.74 -0.42 5.73
C VAL A 194 -8.52 -0.26 4.23
N CYS A 195 -8.62 -1.33 3.43
CA CYS A 195 -8.48 -1.26 1.98
C CYS A 195 -9.52 -0.32 1.37
N MET A 196 -10.79 -0.44 1.74
CA MET A 196 -11.85 0.45 1.25
C MET A 196 -11.59 1.91 1.62
N THR A 197 -11.14 2.17 2.85
CA THR A 197 -10.81 3.53 3.31
C THR A 197 -9.68 4.12 2.47
N VAL A 198 -8.60 3.38 2.25
CA VAL A 198 -7.46 3.85 1.46
C VAL A 198 -7.85 4.04 -0.01
N LEU A 199 -8.64 3.15 -0.61
CA LEU A 199 -9.08 3.31 -2.00
C LEU A 199 -9.83 4.62 -2.25
N PHE A 200 -10.69 5.04 -1.30
CA PHE A 200 -11.48 6.27 -1.43
C PHE A 200 -10.78 7.52 -0.92
N ALA A 201 -9.89 7.40 0.06
CA ALA A 201 -9.21 8.55 0.66
C ALA A 201 -7.83 8.82 0.07
N PHE A 202 -7.23 7.87 -0.66
CA PHE A 202 -5.88 8.06 -1.19
C PHE A 202 -5.84 9.10 -2.31
N PRO A 203 -6.60 8.97 -3.42
CA PRO A 203 -6.75 10.06 -4.37
C PRO A 203 -7.47 11.20 -3.67
N SER A 204 -6.82 12.35 -3.53
CA SER A 204 -7.41 13.50 -2.85
C SER A 204 -6.94 14.77 -3.52
N GLU A 205 -7.90 15.64 -3.79
CA GLU A 205 -7.62 16.97 -4.31
C GLU A 205 -7.15 17.89 -3.18
N LEU A 206 -6.46 18.96 -3.57
CA LEU A 206 -6.06 20.02 -2.67
C LEU A 206 -7.29 20.60 -1.96
N GLY A 207 -7.22 20.72 -0.63
CA GLY A 207 -8.30 21.30 0.16
C GLY A 207 -9.37 20.33 0.68
N GLN A 208 -9.30 19.04 0.36
CA GLN A 208 -10.25 18.02 0.87
C GLN A 208 -9.92 17.55 2.31
N TRP A 209 -9.78 18.47 3.24
CA TRP A 209 -9.34 18.19 4.62
C TRP A 209 -10.36 17.34 5.40
N GLU A 210 -11.66 17.63 5.26
CA GLU A 210 -12.73 16.98 6.03
C GLU A 210 -12.74 15.47 5.83
N TRP A 211 -12.74 15.02 4.56
CA TRP A 211 -12.74 13.61 4.22
C TRP A 211 -11.47 12.90 4.69
N ASN A 212 -10.32 13.55 4.56
CA ASN A 212 -9.05 13.00 4.99
C ASN A 212 -8.95 12.88 6.53
N ILE A 213 -9.51 13.83 7.28
CA ILE A 213 -9.57 13.76 8.75
C ILE A 213 -10.47 12.58 9.19
N ILE A 214 -11.63 12.41 8.55
CA ILE A 214 -12.53 11.29 8.83
C ILE A 214 -11.83 9.96 8.55
N ALA A 215 -11.17 9.84 7.39
CA ALA A 215 -10.40 8.65 7.02
C ALA A 215 -9.28 8.35 8.04
N LEU A 216 -8.55 9.37 8.48
CA LEU A 216 -7.50 9.21 9.50
C LEU A 216 -8.05 8.81 10.86
N ALA A 217 -9.18 9.38 11.28
CA ALA A 217 -9.84 9.00 12.53
C ALA A 217 -10.28 7.52 12.49
N LEU A 218 -10.86 7.08 11.37
CA LEU A 218 -11.25 5.69 11.16
C LEU A 218 -10.04 4.74 11.20
N LEU A 219 -8.94 5.09 10.52
CA LEU A 219 -7.72 4.29 10.52
C LEU A 219 -7.05 4.25 11.89
N ALA A 220 -7.04 5.37 12.62
CA ALA A 220 -6.55 5.41 14.00
C ALA A 220 -7.38 4.51 14.92
N PHE A 221 -8.71 4.53 14.78
CA PHE A 221 -9.60 3.64 15.50
C PHE A 221 -9.32 2.16 15.19
N LEU A 222 -9.21 1.80 13.90
CA LEU A 222 -8.91 0.42 13.47
C LEU A 222 -7.53 -0.03 13.97
N LEU A 223 -6.52 0.84 13.91
CA LEU A 223 -5.19 0.54 14.44
C LEU A 223 -5.23 0.30 15.96
N LEU A 224 -5.98 1.12 16.69
CA LEU A 224 -6.16 0.96 18.13
C LEU A 224 -6.87 -0.36 18.45
N GLU A 225 -7.92 -0.71 17.72
CA GLU A 225 -8.60 -2.00 17.86
C GLU A 225 -7.62 -3.18 17.65
N ILE A 226 -6.80 -3.12 16.59
CA ILE A 226 -5.78 -4.14 16.30
C ILE A 226 -4.78 -4.24 17.46
N CYS A 227 -4.28 -3.10 17.96
CA CYS A 227 -3.32 -3.07 19.06
C CYS A 227 -3.93 -3.61 20.36
N VAL A 228 -5.16 -3.23 20.69
CA VAL A 228 -5.88 -3.75 21.86
C VAL A 228 -6.16 -5.24 21.72
N PHE A 229 -6.47 -5.73 20.54
CA PHE A 229 -6.69 -7.15 20.31
C PHE A 229 -5.42 -7.98 20.52
N VAL A 230 -4.28 -7.53 19.96
CA VAL A 230 -3.01 -8.27 20.04
C VAL A 230 -2.36 -8.17 21.44
N TRP A 231 -2.34 -6.97 22.03
CA TRP A 231 -1.65 -6.72 23.31
C TRP A 231 -2.56 -6.69 24.54
N GLY A 232 -3.88 -6.63 24.37
CA GLY A 232 -4.85 -6.61 25.45
C GLY A 232 -4.95 -7.94 26.20
N LYS A 233 -5.84 -7.97 27.19
CA LYS A 233 -6.03 -9.13 28.07
C LYS A 233 -6.37 -10.40 27.29
N GLU A 234 -7.25 -10.33 26.29
CA GLU A 234 -7.60 -11.47 25.43
C GLU A 234 -6.37 -12.06 24.72
N GLY A 235 -5.57 -11.24 24.05
CA GLY A 235 -4.34 -11.71 23.39
C GLY A 235 -3.31 -12.29 24.38
N SER A 236 -3.31 -11.82 25.64
CA SER A 236 -2.41 -12.35 26.68
C SER A 236 -2.89 -13.66 27.30
N GLU A 237 -4.19 -13.88 27.39
CA GLU A 237 -4.78 -15.12 27.89
C GLU A 237 -4.65 -16.23 26.86
N ASP A 238 -4.81 -15.89 25.58
CA ASP A 238 -4.73 -16.89 24.56
C ASP A 238 -3.29 -17.31 24.25
N GLU A 239 -2.31 -16.41 24.34
CA GLU A 239 -0.88 -16.78 24.23
C GLU A 239 -0.49 -17.78 25.33
N LYS A 240 -1.14 -17.72 26.50
CA LYS A 240 -0.95 -18.69 27.59
C LYS A 240 -1.65 -20.03 27.36
N ARG A 241 -2.62 -20.13 26.44
CA ARG A 241 -3.33 -21.38 26.12
C ARG A 241 -2.62 -22.21 25.04
N GLU A 242 -1.76 -21.59 24.23
CA GLU A 242 -1.04 -22.26 23.14
C GLU A 242 0.37 -22.76 23.50
N VAL A 243 0.93 -22.29 24.62
CA VAL A 243 2.19 -22.75 25.22
C VAL A 243 1.92 -23.89 26.20
#